data_AF-B9NVP7-F1
#
_entry.id   AF-B9NVP7-F1
#
_cell.length_a   1.000
_cell.length_b   1.000
_cell.length_c   1.000
_cell.angle_alpha   90.00
_cell.angle_beta   90.00
_cell.angle_gamma   90.00
#
_symmetry.space_group_name_H-M   'P 1'
#
loop_
_entity.id
_entity.type
_entity.pdbx_description
1 polymer ?
#
loop_
_entity_poly.entity_id
_entity_poly.type
_entity_poly.pdbx_seq_one_letter_code
_entity_poly.pdbx_strand_id
1 'polypeptide(L)'
;MGHGDEIVIADANFPGSSIGPDCIRADGSSASEVLQAILSVMPLDTFVPDPALSMQVVDDPGAVPEAVADFQRIIDETADNPASIQGLERFAFYDRASNAFAVVQTGERRLYGNIILKKGVIG
;
A
#
# COMPACT_ATOMS: atom_id res chain seq x y z
N MET A 1 -15.08 -3.19 1.48
CA MET A 1 -14.37 -2.09 2.18
C MET A 1 -15.29 -0.91 2.43
N GLY A 2 -15.47 -0.53 3.68
CA GLY A 2 -16.04 0.75 4.14
C GLY A 2 -14.95 1.80 4.40
N HIS A 3 -15.34 2.95 4.94
CA HIS A 3 -14.39 3.99 5.39
C HIS A 3 -13.56 3.46 6.57
N GLY A 4 -12.25 3.69 6.53
CA GLY A 4 -11.29 3.25 7.54
C GLY A 4 -10.71 1.85 7.30
N ASP A 5 -11.31 1.05 6.41
CA ASP A 5 -10.73 -0.24 6.00
C ASP A 5 -9.42 -0.02 5.23
N GLU A 6 -8.49 -0.94 5.42
CA GLU A 6 -7.18 -0.92 4.77
C GLU A 6 -7.04 -2.06 3.76
N ILE A 7 -6.32 -1.80 2.66
CA ILE A 7 -5.92 -2.81 1.68
C ILE A 7 -4.41 -2.75 1.49
N VAL A 8 -3.77 -3.91 1.45
CA VAL A 8 -2.33 -4.02 1.19
C VAL A 8 -2.11 -4.35 -0.28
N ILE A 9 -1.24 -3.60 -0.95
CA ILE A 9 -0.65 -4.01 -2.23
C ILE A 9 0.74 -4.53 -1.89
N ALA A 10 0.97 -5.80 -2.18
CA ALA A 10 2.13 -6.54 -1.73
C ALA A 10 3.07 -6.89 -2.89
N ASP A 11 4.38 -6.74 -2.68
CA ASP A 11 5.41 -7.21 -3.59
C ASP A 11 5.55 -8.74 -3.55
N ALA A 12 6.24 -9.32 -4.55
CA ALA A 12 6.35 -10.76 -4.72
C ALA A 12 7.06 -11.50 -3.57
N ASN A 13 7.75 -10.79 -2.67
CA ASN A 13 8.43 -11.37 -1.50
C ASN A 13 7.59 -11.28 -0.22
N PHE A 14 6.53 -10.46 -0.23
CA PHE A 14 5.66 -10.30 0.93
C PHE A 14 4.88 -11.59 1.23
N PRO A 15 4.70 -11.97 2.51
CA PRO A 15 4.02 -13.20 2.89
C PRO A 15 2.49 -13.07 2.82
N GLY A 16 1.93 -12.67 1.67
CA GLY A 16 0.52 -12.31 1.52
C GLY A 16 -0.47 -13.41 1.93
N SER A 17 -0.15 -14.68 1.67
CA SER A 17 -1.03 -15.80 2.03
C SER A 17 -0.96 -16.23 3.50
N SER A 18 0.05 -15.82 4.26
CA SER A 18 0.22 -16.21 5.67
C SER A 18 0.12 -15.04 6.64
N ILE A 19 -0.05 -13.81 6.16
CA ILE A 19 -0.11 -12.61 7.01
C ILE A 19 -1.48 -12.44 7.72
N GLY A 20 -2.55 -13.06 7.22
CA GLY A 20 -3.86 -13.10 7.88
C GLY A 20 -5.06 -12.88 6.96
N PRO A 21 -5.18 -11.72 6.30
CA PRO A 21 -6.33 -11.37 5.48
C PRO A 21 -6.46 -12.22 4.21
N ASP A 22 -7.61 -12.11 3.56
CA ASP A 22 -7.84 -12.72 2.25
C ASP A 22 -6.81 -12.21 1.23
N CYS A 23 -6.17 -13.15 0.54
CA CYS A 23 -5.10 -12.87 -0.41
C CYS A 23 -5.63 -13.02 -1.85
N ILE A 24 -5.70 -11.89 -2.56
CA ILE A 24 -6.08 -11.80 -3.97
C ILE A 24 -4.80 -11.82 -4.82
N ARG A 25 -4.75 -12.72 -5.80
CA ARG A 25 -3.58 -12.90 -6.66
C ARG A 25 -3.63 -11.98 -7.89
N ALA A 26 -2.56 -11.22 -8.07
CA ALA A 26 -2.30 -10.35 -9.22
C ALA A 26 -0.84 -10.52 -9.68
N ASP A 27 -0.36 -11.76 -9.72
CA ASP A 27 1.05 -12.13 -9.97
C ASP A 27 1.62 -11.60 -11.29
N GLY A 28 0.76 -11.27 -12.26
CA GLY A 28 1.14 -10.74 -13.58
C GLY A 28 1.24 -9.21 -13.66
N SER A 29 0.91 -8.50 -12.58
CA SER A 29 0.88 -7.03 -12.52
C SER A 29 1.94 -6.50 -11.57
N SER A 30 2.45 -5.31 -11.87
CA SER A 30 3.29 -4.54 -10.94
C SER A 30 2.44 -3.93 -9.82
N ALA A 31 3.09 -3.59 -8.69
CA ALA A 31 2.41 -2.88 -7.61
C ALA A 31 1.94 -1.49 -8.06
N SER A 32 2.67 -0.85 -8.97
CA SER A 32 2.33 0.46 -9.55
C SER A 32 1.03 0.41 -10.37
N GLU A 33 0.86 -0.59 -11.24
CA GLU A 33 -0.38 -0.77 -12.02
C GLU A 33 -1.57 -1.04 -11.11
N VAL A 34 -1.38 -1.88 -10.09
CA VAL A 34 -2.42 -2.20 -9.11
C VAL A 34 -2.79 -0.98 -8.27
N LEU A 35 -1.81 -0.18 -7.85
CA LEU A 35 -2.01 1.06 -7.10
C LEU A 35 -2.85 2.06 -7.92
N GLN A 36 -2.46 2.30 -9.18
CA GLN A 36 -3.19 3.19 -10.06
C GLN A 36 -4.64 2.71 -10.28
N ALA A 37 -4.83 1.41 -10.50
CA ALA A 37 -6.16 0.83 -10.68
C ALA A 37 -7.03 0.97 -9.42
N ILE A 38 -6.48 0.72 -8.23
CA ILE A 38 -7.20 0.86 -6.96
C ILE A 38 -7.59 2.34 -6.73
N LEU A 39 -6.65 3.27 -6.89
CA LEU A 39 -6.90 4.70 -6.65
C LEU A 39 -7.94 5.29 -7.61
N SER A 40 -8.07 4.72 -8.82
CA SER A 40 -9.10 5.17 -9.78
C SER A 40 -10.55 4.97 -9.32
N VAL A 41 -10.77 4.13 -8.28
CA VAL A 41 -12.10 3.80 -7.76
C VAL A 41 -12.21 3.87 -6.24
N MET A 42 -11.10 4.09 -5.53
CA MET A 42 -11.04 4.10 -4.07
C MET A 42 -10.45 5.43 -3.58
N PRO A 43 -11.24 6.29 -2.92
CA PRO A 43 -10.71 7.52 -2.34
C PRO A 43 -9.80 7.18 -1.16
N LEU A 44 -8.70 7.94 -1.01
CA LEU A 44 -7.88 7.91 0.19
C LEU A 44 -8.55 8.65 1.34
N ASP A 45 -8.27 8.17 2.55
CA ASP A 45 -8.86 8.72 3.77
C ASP A 45 -8.28 10.09 4.16
N THR A 46 -9.13 11.11 4.19
CA THR A 46 -8.77 12.48 4.58
C THR A 46 -8.91 12.75 6.09
N PHE A 47 -9.41 11.79 6.86
CA PHE A 47 -9.57 11.90 8.32
C PHE A 47 -8.33 11.46 9.11
N VAL A 48 -7.32 10.93 8.42
CA VAL A 48 -6.03 10.53 9.00
C VAL A 48 -4.88 11.24 8.30
N PRO A 49 -3.75 11.50 8.99
CA PRO A 49 -2.59 12.12 8.37
C PRO A 49 -1.82 11.18 7.44
N ASP A 50 -2.01 9.86 7.56
CA ASP A 50 -1.21 8.81 6.93
C ASP A 50 -2.09 7.73 6.24
N PRO A 51 -2.91 8.10 5.24
CA PRO A 51 -3.77 7.13 4.55
C PRO A 51 -2.99 6.19 3.61
N ALA A 52 -1.71 6.48 3.35
CA ALA A 52 -0.81 5.65 2.56
C ALA A 52 0.48 5.39 3.34
N LEU A 53 0.81 4.12 3.56
CA LEU A 53 1.95 3.68 4.36
C LEU A 53 2.83 2.73 3.57
N SER A 54 4.13 2.97 3.53
CA SER A 54 5.14 2.05 2.99
C SER A 54 6.05 1.52 4.07
N MET A 55 6.72 0.39 3.80
CA MET A 55 7.68 -0.18 4.74
C MET A 55 9.01 0.59 4.69
N GLN A 56 9.53 0.98 5.85
CA GLN A 56 10.86 1.58 5.98
C GLN A 56 11.97 0.60 5.61
N VAL A 57 13.05 1.13 5.04
CA VAL A 57 14.27 0.36 4.82
C VAL A 57 14.92 0.03 6.16
N VAL A 58 15.22 -1.26 6.36
CA VAL A 58 15.90 -1.72 7.59
C VAL A 58 17.26 -1.02 7.69
N ASP A 59 17.55 -0.49 8.88
CA ASP A 59 18.76 0.29 9.20
C ASP A 59 18.91 1.63 8.45
N ASP A 60 17.97 2.03 7.58
CA ASP A 60 17.95 3.34 6.92
C ASP A 60 16.51 3.88 6.71
N PRO A 61 15.81 4.32 7.77
CA PRO A 61 14.42 4.79 7.68
C PRO A 61 14.21 6.02 6.78
N GLY A 62 15.29 6.74 6.43
CA GLY A 62 15.24 7.91 5.56
C GLY A 62 15.40 7.59 4.07
N ALA A 63 15.78 6.37 3.72
CA ALA A 63 15.87 5.94 2.34
C ALA A 63 14.48 5.90 1.69
N VAL A 64 14.41 6.35 0.44
CA VAL A 64 13.21 6.25 -0.40
C VAL A 64 13.48 5.23 -1.51
N PRO A 65 12.98 3.99 -1.38
CA PRO A 65 13.09 2.98 -2.43
C PRO A 65 12.46 3.45 -3.74
N GLU A 66 12.96 2.94 -4.87
CA GLU A 66 12.44 3.26 -6.20
C GLU A 66 10.92 3.01 -6.31
N ALA A 67 10.43 1.90 -5.75
CA ALA A 67 9.01 1.59 -5.73
C ALA A 67 8.20 2.64 -4.96
N VAL A 68 8.70 3.12 -3.82
CA VAL A 68 8.01 4.12 -2.99
C VAL A 68 7.96 5.48 -3.69
N ALA A 69 9.05 5.89 -4.35
CA ALA A 69 9.07 7.12 -5.15
C ALA A 69 8.05 7.06 -6.31
N ASP A 70 7.94 5.91 -6.97
CA ASP A 70 6.96 5.68 -8.03
C ASP A 70 5.52 5.68 -7.51
N PHE A 71 5.27 5.05 -6.35
CA PHE A 71 3.96 5.09 -5.69
C PHE A 71 3.54 6.49 -5.30
N GLN A 72 4.46 7.33 -4.80
CA GLN A 72 4.14 8.72 -4.45
C GLN A 72 3.65 9.48 -5.68
N ARG A 73 4.38 9.35 -6.80
CA ARG A 73 3.98 9.97 -8.08
C ARG A 73 2.59 9.50 -8.51
N ILE A 74 2.28 8.21 -8.39
CA ILE A 74 0.96 7.66 -8.75
C ILE A 74 -0.15 8.20 -7.84
N ILE A 75 0.11 8.32 -6.54
CA ILE A 75 -0.84 8.93 -5.60
C ILE A 75 -1.09 10.39 -5.97
N ASP A 76 -0.04 11.16 -6.25
CA ASP A 76 -0.13 12.57 -6.63
C ASP A 76 -0.92 12.78 -7.93
N GLU A 77 -0.81 11.85 -8.88
CA GLU A 77 -1.46 11.92 -10.20
C GLU A 77 -2.90 11.34 -10.21
N THR A 78 -3.20 10.35 -9.37
CA THR A 78 -4.40 9.51 -9.52
C THR A 78 -5.39 9.62 -8.36
N ALA A 79 -4.93 9.88 -7.14
CA ALA A 79 -5.82 9.91 -5.99
C ALA A 79 -6.69 11.16 -5.98
N ASP A 80 -7.97 11.02 -5.64
CA ASP A 80 -8.87 12.18 -5.45
C ASP A 80 -8.36 13.13 -4.36
N ASN A 81 -7.74 12.56 -3.31
CA ASN A 81 -7.12 13.29 -2.21
C ASN A 81 -5.69 12.79 -2.03
N PRO A 82 -4.71 13.33 -2.77
CA PRO A 82 -3.32 12.93 -2.64
C PRO A 82 -2.78 13.15 -1.24
N ALA A 83 -1.97 12.20 -0.78
CA ALA A 83 -1.31 12.26 0.52
C ALA A 83 0.14 11.81 0.38
N SER A 84 1.01 12.38 1.23
CA SER A 84 2.39 11.93 1.33
C SER A 84 2.45 10.55 1.98
N ILE A 85 3.09 9.60 1.29
CA ILE A 85 3.36 8.27 1.83
C ILE A 85 4.20 8.41 3.10
N GLN A 86 3.73 7.82 4.19
CA GLN A 86 4.48 7.74 5.44
C GLN A 86 5.20 6.39 5.53
N GLY A 87 6.36 6.38 6.20
CA GLY A 87 7.14 5.17 6.44
C GLY A 87 6.74 4.51 7.76
N LEU A 88 6.58 3.19 7.74
CA LEU A 88 6.31 2.37 8.91
C LEU A 88 7.44 1.35 9.11
N GLU A 89 7.90 1.17 10.36
CA GLU A 89 8.90 0.15 10.70
C GLU A 89 8.43 -1.25 10.25
N ARG A 90 9.35 -2.12 9.84
CA ARG A 90 9.06 -3.40 9.21
C ARG A 90 8.08 -4.29 10.00
N PHE A 91 8.29 -4.47 11.30
CA PHE A 91 7.38 -5.29 12.10
C PHE A 91 6.05 -4.59 12.34
N ALA A 92 6.07 -3.28 12.58
CA ALA A 92 4.83 -2.50 12.66
C ALA A 92 4.00 -2.57 11.36
N PHE A 93 4.67 -2.64 10.19
CA PHE A 93 4.02 -2.82 8.89
C PHE A 93 3.36 -4.21 8.79
N TYR A 94 4.02 -5.28 9.23
CA TYR A 94 3.41 -6.60 9.26
C TYR A 94 2.21 -6.66 10.23
N ASP A 95 2.33 -6.06 11.41
CA ASP A 95 1.24 -5.99 12.39
C ASP A 95 0.04 -5.25 11.79
N ARG A 96 0.27 -4.09 11.13
CA ARG A 96 -0.78 -3.32 10.45
C ARG A 96 -1.42 -4.14 9.31
N ALA A 97 -0.59 -4.73 8.45
CA ALA A 97 -1.03 -5.53 7.31
C ALA A 97 -1.87 -6.76 7.73
N SER A 98 -1.56 -7.37 8.88
CA SER A 98 -2.32 -8.53 9.39
C SER A 98 -3.78 -8.18 9.76
N ASN A 99 -4.06 -6.89 10.00
CA ASN A 99 -5.38 -6.36 10.32
C ASN A 99 -6.09 -5.71 9.12
N ALA A 100 -5.49 -5.73 7.93
CA ALA A 100 -6.10 -5.17 6.73
C ALA A 100 -7.33 -6.00 6.29
N PHE A 101 -8.20 -5.39 5.49
CA PHE A 101 -9.36 -6.06 4.89
C PHE A 101 -8.94 -7.14 3.89
N ALA A 102 -7.93 -6.85 3.06
CA ALA A 102 -7.41 -7.76 2.06
C ALA A 102 -5.95 -7.43 1.69
N VAL A 103 -5.28 -8.41 1.10
CA VAL A 103 -3.95 -8.27 0.49
C VAL A 103 -4.07 -8.57 -1.01
N VAL A 104 -3.58 -7.68 -1.86
CA VAL A 104 -3.38 -7.92 -3.28
C VAL A 104 -1.91 -8.27 -3.51
N GLN A 105 -1.66 -9.54 -3.73
CA GLN A 105 -0.33 -10.09 -3.97
C GLN A 105 0.07 -9.89 -5.43
N THR A 106 1.04 -9.01 -5.69
CA THR A 106 1.48 -8.65 -7.04
C THR A 106 2.74 -9.41 -7.46
N GLY A 107 3.13 -9.25 -8.72
CA GLY A 107 4.40 -9.72 -9.27
C GLY A 107 5.56 -8.73 -9.11
N GLU A 108 5.38 -7.65 -8.34
CA GLU A 108 6.39 -6.62 -8.13
C GLU A 108 7.69 -7.21 -7.58
N ARG A 109 8.81 -6.88 -8.22
CA ARG A 109 10.13 -7.43 -7.88
C ARG A 109 11.03 -6.41 -7.17
N ARG A 110 10.72 -5.11 -7.27
CA ARG A 110 11.43 -4.06 -6.52
C ARG A 110 11.21 -4.30 -5.03
N LEU A 111 12.29 -4.24 -4.26
CA LEU A 111 12.21 -4.38 -2.81
C LEU A 111 11.46 -3.19 -2.21
N TYR A 112 10.81 -3.43 -1.06
CA TYR A 112 9.95 -2.44 -0.41
C TYR A 112 8.79 -1.97 -1.30
N GLY A 113 8.36 -2.84 -2.23
CA GLY A 113 7.23 -2.60 -3.14
C GLY A 113 5.87 -2.85 -2.50
N ASN A 114 5.77 -2.67 -1.17
CA ASN A 114 4.56 -2.88 -0.39
C ASN A 114 3.98 -1.54 0.03
N ILE A 115 2.66 -1.38 -0.08
CA ILE A 115 1.95 -0.19 0.37
C ILE A 115 0.60 -0.58 1.00
N ILE A 116 0.26 0.04 2.11
CA ILE A 116 -1.05 -0.04 2.75
C ILE A 116 -1.81 1.23 2.40
N LEU A 117 -3.06 1.08 1.94
CA LEU A 117 -3.96 2.18 1.63
C LEU A 117 -5.18 2.12 2.54
N LYS A 118 -5.54 3.25 3.15
CA LYS A 118 -6.75 3.40 3.96
C LYS A 118 -7.85 4.08 3.14
N LYS A 119 -9.01 3.43 3.07
CA LYS A 119 -10.16 3.93 2.31
C LYS A 119 -10.86 5.10 3.01
N GLY A 120 -11.07 6.18 2.26
CA GLY A 120 -11.84 7.34 2.66
C GLY A 120 -13.34 7.20 2.46
N VAL A 121 -14.02 8.34 2.44
CA VAL A 121 -15.47 8.47 2.25
C VAL A 121 -15.78 8.77 0.77
N ILE A 122 -16.87 8.21 0.25
CA ILE A 122 -17.43 8.58 -1.05
C ILE A 122 -18.44 9.72 -0.83
N GLY A 123 -18.29 10.82 -1.56
CA GLY A 123 -19.16 12.01 -1.47
C GLY A 123 -19.58 12.53 -2.83
#